data_AF-A0A7S2UZ97-F1
#
_entry.id   AF-A0A7S2UZ97-F1
#
_cell.length_a   1.000
_cell.length_b   1.000
_cell.length_c   1.000
_cell.angle_alpha   90.00
_cell.angle_beta   90.00
_cell.angle_gamma   90.00
#
_symmetry.space_group_name_H-M   'P 1'
#
loop_
_entity.id
_entity.type
_entity.pdbx_description
1 polymer ?
#
loop_
_entity_poly.entity_id
_entity_poly.type
_entity_poly.pdbx_seq_one_letter_code
_entity_poly.pdbx_strand_id
1 'polypeptide(L)'
;REFDPQPIAAASLAQVHRAVTVDGEEVAVKIQYPWLEQQVRQDMQTVSLLARMVGHLFPAFEYSWLLPDFADTLGFELDFIQEATNSDRVKRMLSNRADVYVPSIRWDLTTKRMLVMEFIHGCKVNDLEKLEQMKVDPAKVASTVARTFG
;
A
#
# COMPACT_ATOMS: atom_id res chain seq x y z
N ARG A 1 -1.31 -19.20 14.25
CA ARG A 1 -0.36 -20.16 14.85
C ARG A 1 1.10 -19.71 14.73
N GLU A 2 1.44 -18.82 13.80
CA GLU A 2 2.80 -18.29 13.64
C GLU A 2 2.74 -16.84 13.13
N PHE A 3 3.69 -16.00 13.52
CA PHE A 3 3.85 -14.65 13.01
C PHE A 3 5.35 -14.38 12.84
N ASP A 4 5.78 -14.11 11.61
CA ASP A 4 7.19 -13.86 11.32
C ASP A 4 7.59 -12.49 11.89
N PRO A 5 8.53 -12.43 12.86
CA PRO A 5 8.96 -11.16 13.42
C PRO A 5 9.73 -10.30 12.41
N GLN A 6 10.28 -10.90 11.35
CA GLN A 6 10.97 -10.17 10.30
C GLN A 6 9.97 -9.70 9.23
N PRO A 7 9.91 -8.38 8.94
CA PRO A 7 9.05 -7.90 7.89
C PRO A 7 9.58 -8.34 6.51
N ILE A 8 8.67 -8.77 5.65
CA ILE A 8 8.96 -9.17 4.27
C ILE A 8 8.98 -7.97 3.32
N ALA A 9 8.32 -6.87 3.72
CA ALA A 9 8.31 -5.61 3.00
C ALA A 9 8.06 -4.44 3.95
N ALA A 10 8.55 -3.27 3.56
CA ALA A 10 8.18 -2.00 4.17
C ALA A 10 7.42 -1.15 3.13
N ALA A 11 6.39 -0.45 3.58
CA ALA A 11 5.69 0.59 2.86
C ALA A 11 5.93 1.94 3.57
N SER A 12 5.46 3.04 2.97
CA SER A 12 5.63 4.41 3.49
C SER A 12 5.35 4.52 5.00
N LEU A 13 4.21 3.99 5.44
CA LEU A 13 3.68 4.17 6.79
C LEU A 13 3.53 2.86 7.59
N ALA A 14 3.98 1.74 7.03
CA ALA A 14 3.68 0.41 7.57
C ALA A 14 4.73 -0.63 7.21
N GLN A 15 4.69 -1.75 7.92
CA GLN A 15 5.47 -2.95 7.64
C GLN A 15 4.52 -4.10 7.29
N VAL A 16 4.97 -4.99 6.39
CA VAL A 16 4.24 -6.20 6.00
C VAL A 16 4.96 -7.41 6.55
N HIS A 17 4.23 -8.26 7.23
CA HIS A 17 4.70 -9.52 7.79
C HIS A 17 3.97 -10.69 7.18
N ARG A 18 4.64 -11.84 7.14
CA ARG A 18 4.00 -13.12 6.86
C ARG A 18 3.50 -13.73 8.17
N ALA A 19 2.30 -14.29 8.15
CA ALA A 19 1.75 -14.99 9.31
C ALA A 19 0.89 -16.17 8.89
N VAL A 20 0.59 -17.05 9.84
CA VAL A 20 -0.40 -18.13 9.70
C VAL A 20 -1.46 -17.93 10.75
N THR A 21 -2.73 -17.86 10.35
CA THR A 21 -3.87 -17.62 11.24
C THR A 21 -4.11 -18.81 12.19
N VAL A 22 -5.10 -18.71 13.09
CA VAL A 22 -5.44 -19.80 14.02
C VAL A 22 -6.11 -20.97 13.31
N ASP A 23 -6.87 -20.67 12.25
CA ASP A 23 -7.54 -21.56 11.31
C ASP A 23 -6.59 -22.15 10.24
N GLY A 24 -5.33 -21.68 10.19
CA GLY A 24 -4.27 -22.28 9.36
C GLY A 24 -4.07 -21.63 8.00
N GLU A 25 -4.71 -20.49 7.73
CA GLU A 25 -4.52 -19.73 6.49
C GLU A 25 -3.22 -18.91 6.55
N GLU A 26 -2.48 -18.89 5.44
CA GLU A 26 -1.29 -18.05 5.28
C GLU A 26 -1.68 -16.65 4.83
N VAL A 27 -1.24 -15.62 5.56
CA VAL A 27 -1.67 -14.23 5.37
C VAL A 27 -0.49 -13.26 5.35
N ALA A 28 -0.65 -12.20 4.57
CA ALA A 28 0.14 -10.98 4.67
C ALA A 28 -0.54 -10.01 5.65
N VAL A 29 0.20 -9.57 6.67
CA VAL A 29 -0.26 -8.65 7.70
C VAL A 29 0.48 -7.33 7.55
N LYS A 30 -0.19 -6.30 7.04
CA LYS A 30 0.32 -4.93 6.94
C LYS A 30 -0.08 -4.16 8.19
N ILE A 31 0.90 -3.71 8.97
CA ILE A 31 0.70 -3.04 10.27
C ILE A 31 1.34 -1.66 10.24
N GLN A 32 0.59 -0.63 10.61
CA GLN A 32 1.11 0.74 10.72
C GLN A 32 2.14 0.85 11.85
N TYR A 33 3.09 1.77 11.69
CA TYR A 33 4.02 2.07 12.78
C TYR A 33 3.25 2.62 14.02
N PRO A 34 3.64 2.23 15.25
CA PRO A 34 2.95 2.65 16.47
C PRO A 34 2.84 4.17 16.64
N TRP A 35 3.90 4.91 16.25
CA TRP A 35 4.06 6.36 16.47
C TRP A 35 3.49 7.25 15.34
N LEU A 36 2.88 6.63 14.33
CA LEU A 36 2.62 7.27 13.06
C LEU A 36 1.59 8.41 13.11
N GLU A 37 0.47 8.23 13.83
CA GLU A 37 -0.64 9.19 13.81
C GLU A 37 -0.25 10.56 14.39
N GLN A 38 0.56 10.57 15.44
CA GLN A 38 1.05 11.81 16.06
C GLN A 38 2.12 12.46 15.18
N GLN A 39 3.03 11.66 14.61
CA GLN A 39 4.13 12.17 13.80
C GLN A 39 3.63 12.74 12.47
N VAL A 40 2.72 12.05 11.78
CA VAL A 40 2.13 12.56 10.52
C VAL A 40 1.43 13.89 10.74
N ARG A 41 0.70 14.06 11.85
CA ARG A 41 0.04 15.33 12.18
C ARG A 41 1.05 16.47 12.37
N GLN A 42 2.15 16.20 13.08
CA GLN A 42 3.21 17.18 13.33
C GLN A 42 3.99 17.53 12.05
N ASP A 43 4.28 16.53 11.22
CA ASP A 43 4.95 16.70 9.94
C ASP A 43 4.08 17.55 9.01
N MET A 44 2.77 17.30 8.95
CA MET A 44 1.83 18.10 8.16
C MET A 44 1.77 19.57 8.59
N GLN A 45 1.77 19.84 9.90
CA GLN A 45 1.82 21.21 10.41
C GLN A 45 3.12 21.91 10.02
N THR A 46 4.24 21.19 10.13
CA THR A 46 5.57 21.71 9.78
C THR A 46 5.69 22.01 8.29
N VAL A 47 5.27 21.07 7.44
CA VAL A 47 5.28 21.22 5.97
C VAL A 47 4.35 22.35 5.55
N SER A 48 3.17 22.48 6.16
CA SER A 48 2.23 23.57 5.86
C SER A 48 2.82 24.93 6.21
N LEU A 49 3.49 25.04 7.37
CA LEU A 49 4.15 26.27 7.78
C LEU A 49 5.30 26.65 6.82
N LEU A 50 6.16 25.68 6.49
CA LEU A 50 7.27 25.88 5.55
C LEU A 50 6.79 26.30 4.17
N ALA A 51 5.76 25.63 3.62
CA ALA A 51 5.20 25.96 2.32
C ALA A 51 4.61 27.38 2.27
N ARG A 52 3.95 27.82 3.35
CA ARG A 52 3.46 29.22 3.47
C ARG A 52 4.61 30.22 3.53
N MET A 53 5.69 29.92 4.28
CA MET A 53 6.86 30.79 4.37
C MET A 53 7.60 30.90 3.02
N VAL A 54 7.76 29.79 2.31
CA VAL A 54 8.38 29.77 0.97
C VAL A 54 7.52 30.56 -0.02
N GLY A 55 6.20 30.37 -0.03
CA GLY A 55 5.31 31.14 -0.91
C GLY A 55 5.36 32.65 -0.62
N HIS A 56 5.58 33.04 0.64
CA HIS A 56 5.77 34.45 0.99
C HIS A 56 7.12 35.02 0.53
N LEU A 57 8.22 34.27 0.71
CA LEU A 57 9.57 34.73 0.36
C LEU A 57 9.86 34.63 -1.15
N PHE A 58 9.23 33.65 -1.81
CA PHE A 58 9.40 33.34 -3.22
C PHE A 58 8.02 33.10 -3.88
N PRO A 59 7.30 34.17 -4.27
CA PRO A 59 5.95 34.07 -4.85
C PRO A 59 5.88 33.22 -6.14
N ALA A 60 7.00 33.04 -6.84
CA ALA A 60 7.10 32.16 -8.01
C ALA A 60 7.09 30.65 -7.66
N PHE A 61 7.24 30.29 -6.39
CA PHE A 61 7.27 28.92 -5.87
C PHE A 61 6.12 28.69 -4.86
N GLU A 62 4.90 29.04 -5.27
CA GLU A 62 3.71 28.79 -4.46
C GLU A 62 3.25 27.33 -4.60
N TYR A 63 3.63 26.48 -3.64
CA TYR A 63 3.20 25.08 -3.53
C TYR A 63 2.14 24.85 -2.44
N SER A 64 1.61 25.94 -1.88
CA SER A 64 0.60 25.92 -0.81
C SER A 64 -0.67 25.15 -1.22
N TRP A 65 -1.00 25.16 -2.51
CA TRP A 65 -2.14 24.48 -3.10
C TRP A 65 -2.02 22.95 -3.12
N LEU A 66 -0.83 22.37 -2.99
CA LEU A 66 -0.61 20.92 -2.94
C LEU A 66 -0.86 20.31 -1.55
N LEU A 67 -0.87 21.16 -0.51
CA LEU A 67 -0.98 20.70 0.88
C LEU A 67 -2.30 19.96 1.18
N PRO A 68 -3.48 20.39 0.68
CA PRO A 68 -4.72 19.65 0.87
C PRO A 68 -4.67 18.26 0.25
N ASP A 69 -4.21 18.14 -0.99
CA ASP A 69 -4.09 16.85 -1.69
C ASP A 69 -3.15 15.88 -0.96
N PHE A 70 -2.04 16.41 -0.41
CA PHE A 70 -1.11 15.64 0.39
C PHE A 70 -1.72 15.19 1.73
N ALA A 71 -2.47 16.07 2.40
CA ALA A 71 -3.19 15.73 3.63
C ALA A 71 -4.22 14.62 3.40
N ASP A 72 -4.99 14.72 2.31
CA ASP A 72 -5.99 13.73 1.93
C ASP A 72 -5.33 12.39 1.60
N THR A 73 -4.24 12.40 0.82
CA THR A 73 -3.46 11.20 0.48
C THR A 73 -2.96 10.48 1.74
N LEU A 74 -2.38 11.22 2.69
CA LEU A 74 -1.96 10.64 3.96
C LEU A 74 -3.14 10.11 4.78
N GLY A 75 -4.28 10.82 4.77
CA GLY A 75 -5.51 10.33 5.39
C GLY A 75 -5.94 8.97 4.84
N PHE A 76 -5.85 8.78 3.52
CA PHE A 76 -6.14 7.49 2.89
C PHE A 76 -5.13 6.39 3.25
N GLU A 77 -3.84 6.71 3.38
CA GLU A 77 -2.84 5.72 3.81
C GLU A 77 -2.98 5.33 5.30
N LEU A 78 -3.62 6.17 6.12
CA LEU A 78 -3.85 5.93 7.54
C LEU A 78 -5.13 5.13 7.87
N ASP A 79 -6.03 4.93 6.90
CA ASP A 79 -7.25 4.14 7.09
C ASP A 79 -7.23 2.86 6.24
N PHE A 80 -6.71 1.78 6.83
CA PHE A 80 -6.65 0.49 6.16
C PHE A 80 -8.01 -0.17 5.91
N ILE A 81 -9.11 0.31 6.52
CA ILE A 81 -10.46 -0.12 6.14
C ILE A 81 -10.81 0.41 4.75
N GLN A 82 -10.40 1.63 4.44
CA GLN A 82 -10.59 2.21 3.11
C GLN A 82 -9.76 1.43 2.07
N GLU A 83 -8.51 1.10 2.38
CA GLU A 83 -7.65 0.28 1.51
C GLU A 83 -8.25 -1.10 1.26
N ALA A 84 -8.71 -1.79 2.31
CA ALA A 84 -9.39 -3.09 2.20
C ALA A 84 -10.66 -3.03 1.33
N THR A 85 -11.50 -2.01 1.54
CA THR A 85 -12.74 -1.80 0.78
C THR A 85 -12.43 -1.57 -0.70
N ASN A 86 -11.40 -0.77 -0.98
CA ASN A 86 -10.92 -0.52 -2.34
C ASN A 86 -10.39 -1.82 -2.98
N SER A 87 -9.65 -2.65 -2.24
CA SER A 87 -9.17 -3.94 -2.72
C SER A 87 -10.31 -4.86 -3.14
N ASP A 88 -11.36 -5.01 -2.31
CA ASP A 88 -12.55 -5.81 -2.65
C ASP A 88 -13.32 -5.25 -3.85
N ARG A 89 -13.33 -3.93 -4.03
CA ARG A 89 -13.89 -3.30 -5.24
C ARG A 89 -13.08 -3.65 -6.47
N VAL A 90 -11.74 -3.54 -6.40
CA VAL A 90 -10.85 -3.88 -7.51
C VAL A 90 -10.96 -5.37 -7.85
N LYS A 91 -11.03 -6.25 -6.85
CA LYS A 91 -11.27 -7.69 -7.04
C LYS A 91 -12.53 -7.98 -7.85
N ARG A 92 -13.63 -7.28 -7.55
CA ARG A 92 -14.89 -7.40 -8.31
C ARG A 92 -14.76 -6.83 -9.72
N MET A 93 -14.09 -5.70 -9.89
CA MET A 93 -13.89 -5.08 -11.21
C MET A 93 -13.05 -5.97 -12.14
N LEU A 94 -12.10 -6.72 -11.57
CA LEU A 94 -11.19 -7.58 -12.31
C LEU A 94 -11.61 -9.06 -12.34
N SER A 95 -12.80 -9.41 -11.85
CA SER A 95 -13.22 -10.82 -11.71
C SER A 95 -13.26 -11.61 -13.01
N ASN A 96 -13.41 -10.93 -14.15
CA ASN A 96 -13.47 -11.55 -15.48
C ASN A 96 -12.09 -11.71 -16.13
N ARG A 97 -11.01 -11.34 -15.43
CA ARG A 97 -9.64 -11.45 -15.93
C ARG A 97 -8.92 -12.63 -15.33
N ALA A 98 -8.37 -13.48 -16.20
CA ALA A 98 -7.60 -14.66 -15.80
C ALA A 98 -6.11 -14.36 -15.56
N ASP A 99 -5.64 -13.18 -15.93
CA ASP A 99 -4.24 -12.76 -15.93
C ASP A 99 -3.90 -11.75 -14.81
N VAL A 100 -4.87 -11.39 -13.96
CA VAL A 100 -4.67 -10.56 -12.77
C VAL A 100 -5.44 -11.17 -11.60
N TYR A 101 -4.78 -11.28 -10.46
CA TYR A 101 -5.37 -11.78 -9.22
C TYR A 101 -5.30 -10.72 -8.13
N VAL A 102 -6.37 -10.59 -7.35
CA VAL A 102 -6.44 -9.68 -6.20
C VAL A 102 -6.63 -10.52 -4.93
N PRO A 103 -5.69 -10.45 -3.97
CA PRO A 103 -5.75 -11.22 -2.73
C PRO A 103 -7.05 -10.97 -1.96
N SER A 104 -7.57 -12.01 -1.31
CA SER A 104 -8.76 -11.89 -0.45
C SER A 104 -8.45 -11.15 0.84
N ILE A 105 -9.34 -10.27 1.30
CA ILE A 105 -9.20 -9.61 2.60
C ILE A 105 -9.76 -10.49 3.72
N ARG A 106 -9.03 -10.60 4.83
CA ARG A 106 -9.49 -11.19 6.10
C ARG A 106 -10.11 -10.10 6.97
N TRP A 107 -11.39 -9.82 6.72
CA TRP A 107 -12.14 -8.75 7.37
C TRP A 107 -12.28 -8.93 8.89
N ASP A 108 -12.34 -10.17 9.35
CA ASP A 108 -12.39 -10.53 10.77
C ASP A 108 -11.12 -10.12 11.55
N LEU A 109 -10.01 -9.94 10.84
CA LEU A 109 -8.72 -9.55 11.40
C LEU A 109 -8.29 -8.13 10.98
N THR A 110 -9.04 -7.47 10.10
CA THR A 110 -8.68 -6.16 9.55
C THR A 110 -9.25 -5.03 10.40
N THR A 111 -8.43 -4.01 10.66
CA THR A 111 -8.76 -2.81 11.43
C THR A 111 -8.22 -1.57 10.70
N LYS A 112 -8.47 -0.37 11.24
CA LYS A 112 -7.90 0.88 10.69
C LYS A 112 -6.37 0.88 10.62
N ARG A 113 -5.68 0.14 11.52
CA ARG A 113 -4.21 0.13 11.66
C ARG A 113 -3.54 -1.16 11.23
N MET A 114 -4.34 -2.18 10.87
CA MET A 114 -3.85 -3.50 10.49
C MET A 114 -4.70 -4.05 9.34
N LEU A 115 -4.08 -4.28 8.19
CA LEU A 115 -4.70 -4.91 7.02
C LEU A 115 -4.21 -6.35 6.92
N VAL A 116 -5.15 -7.30 6.90
CA VAL A 116 -4.83 -8.73 6.76
C VAL A 116 -5.43 -9.23 5.45
N MET A 117 -4.59 -9.85 4.64
CA MET A 117 -5.01 -10.40 3.35
C MET A 117 -4.30 -11.73 3.07
N GLU A 118 -4.87 -12.51 2.16
CA GLU A 118 -4.28 -13.72 1.61
C GLU A 118 -2.81 -13.50 1.20
N PHE A 119 -1.93 -14.42 1.59
CA PHE A 119 -0.53 -14.35 1.21
C PHE A 119 -0.33 -14.89 -0.21
N ILE A 120 0.30 -14.10 -1.08
CA ILE A 120 0.62 -14.53 -2.46
C ILE A 120 2.10 -14.82 -2.59
N HIS A 121 2.39 -16.04 -3.05
CA HIS A 121 3.72 -16.46 -3.45
C HIS A 121 4.04 -15.94 -4.85
N GLY A 122 5.03 -15.06 -4.96
CA GLY A 122 5.46 -14.47 -6.23
C GLY A 122 6.69 -13.59 -6.09
N CYS A 123 7.09 -12.94 -7.17
CA CYS A 123 8.16 -11.95 -7.19
C CYS A 123 7.63 -10.55 -7.56
N LYS A 124 8.45 -9.52 -7.28
CA LYS A 124 8.11 -8.16 -7.70
C LYS A 124 8.19 -8.06 -9.23
N VAL A 125 7.29 -7.29 -9.82
CA VAL A 125 7.24 -7.09 -11.29
C VAL A 125 8.51 -6.45 -11.87
N ASN A 126 9.36 -5.85 -11.03
CA ASN A 126 10.62 -5.24 -11.41
C ASN A 126 11.85 -6.14 -11.11
N ASP A 127 11.65 -7.36 -10.62
CA ASP A 127 12.71 -8.33 -10.34
C ASP A 127 12.92 -9.23 -11.58
N LEU A 128 13.66 -8.70 -12.56
CA LEU A 128 13.87 -9.37 -13.86
C LEU A 128 14.54 -10.74 -13.72
N GLU A 129 15.47 -10.87 -12.77
CA GLU A 129 16.16 -12.13 -12.49
C GLU A 129 15.18 -13.21 -12.01
N LYS A 130 14.30 -12.88 -11.06
CA LYS A 130 13.28 -13.84 -10.60
C LYS A 130 12.23 -14.14 -11.66
N LEU A 131 11.83 -13.14 -12.46
CA LEU A 131 10.90 -13.38 -13.56
C LEU A 131 11.49 -14.38 -14.57
N GLU A 132 12.77 -14.25 -14.90
CA GLU A 132 13.48 -15.20 -15.77
C GLU A 132 13.54 -16.61 -15.14
N GLN A 133 13.88 -16.71 -13.85
CA GLN A 133 13.89 -17.98 -13.12
C GLN A 133 12.51 -18.65 -13.08
N MET A 134 11.45 -17.86 -12.96
CA MET A 134 10.05 -18.30 -13.00
C MET A 134 9.55 -18.56 -14.42
N LYS A 135 10.37 -18.31 -15.46
CA LYS A 135 10.00 -18.41 -16.89
C LYS A 135 8.80 -17.53 -17.26
N VAL A 136 8.71 -16.36 -16.64
CA VAL A 136 7.69 -15.34 -16.89
C VAL A 136 8.28 -14.27 -17.81
N ASP A 137 7.62 -14.03 -18.94
CA ASP A 137 8.02 -12.98 -19.90
C ASP A 137 7.76 -11.56 -19.33
N PRO A 138 8.81 -10.75 -19.08
CA PRO A 138 8.65 -9.39 -18.56
C PRO A 138 7.82 -8.47 -19.48
N ALA A 139 7.88 -8.65 -20.80
CA ALA A 139 7.11 -7.84 -21.74
C ALA A 139 5.61 -8.15 -21.62
N LYS A 140 5.26 -9.42 -21.40
CA LYS A 140 3.88 -9.82 -21.11
C LYS A 140 3.40 -9.26 -19.76
N VAL A 141 4.25 -9.22 -18.74
CA VAL A 141 3.92 -8.58 -17.45
C VAL A 141 3.67 -7.08 -17.65
N ALA A 142 4.58 -6.38 -18.33
CA ALA A 142 4.45 -4.95 -18.58
C ALA A 142 3.16 -4.60 -19.36
N SER A 143 2.86 -5.33 -20.43
CA SER A 143 1.62 -5.14 -21.20
C SER A 143 0.36 -5.48 -20.40
N THR A 144 0.44 -6.43 -19.46
CA THR A 144 -0.66 -6.76 -18.55
C THR A 144 -0.90 -5.63 -17.56
N VAL A 145 0.15 -5.07 -16.96
CA VAL A 145 0.07 -3.90 -16.07
C VAL A 145 -0.53 -2.70 -16.81
N ALA A 146 0.00 -2.37 -18.00
CA ALA A 146 -0.48 -1.25 -18.81
C ALA A 146 -1.97 -1.37 -19.15
N ARG A 147 -2.47 -2.55 -19.53
CA ARG A 147 -3.91 -2.76 -19.81
C ARG A 147 -4.79 -2.81 -18.56
N THR A 148 -4.21 -2.98 -17.38
CA THR A 148 -4.97 -3.05 -16.12
C THR A 148 -5.17 -1.66 -15.53
N PHE A 149 -4.18 -0.78 -15.67
CA PHE A 149 -4.15 0.54 -15.02
C PHE A 149 -4.10 1.73 -15.98
N GLY A 150 -3.91 1.51 -17.28
CA GLY A 150 -3.97 2.54 -18.33
C GLY A 150 -5.34 2.57 -19.00
#